data_AF-B6BL83-F1
#
_entry.id   AF-B6BL83-F1
#
_cell.length_a   1.000
_cell.length_b   1.000
_cell.length_c   1.000
_cell.angle_alpha   90.00
_cell.angle_beta   90.00
_cell.angle_gamma   90.00
#
_symmetry.space_group_name_H-M   'P 1'
#
loop_
_entity.id
_entity.type
_entity.pdbx_description
1 polymer ?
#
loop_
_entity_poly.entity_id
_entity_poly.type
_entity_poly.pdbx_seq_one_letter_code
_entity_poly.pdbx_strand_id
1 'polypeptide(L)'
;MAHLSFKSSPDEFFELVRSKTPSPQAIDIIPTVRPYDDPEVEKFYYRFRKIHSTIVYKTHMVYDLDAEKLERYKELFIEPKWNENPYVVGYKTKFNAEPFRVFSQIPEASRYKFLLDNSEYVIRTFIRGPVCKGQIALNVIQDNFWVMFMDPEYDLSLKNQSFLTKEFENLKMPIEDGSTVRLLKSFSDIYIDSAVKYNKNRQELYDATYKNGLGIDSIWRGDNSTSVPFLTIYRHFDSASVHKGALGGLPRTAWVIDYPLFERIYYALVAGFDIYGNVGHQISTRRYMNRLRVEGESNFINLLPKEDREELFASWYLNSENKEEHFLSKNITAIKYKKVDSKRELIEKVVDKHLLKSCGIAFDKLNYFYANERIPKLPKVYEKHADYQQAFKSMFKPGLAFIRVVSGQSSNLAFIRIKNTPNNKDVVVSAVVNRWHDNVSFMFDEDDSLDASKDEFDFVEGFVGSYPNLFMVVDYQDLPDFFDMLHNYDGSKKYINKFLKYGINRGDDDFWQNYDWFQERFYKDNPHEAGLFDLNRYHHRVFDK
;
A
#
# COMPACT_ATOMS: atom_id res chain seq x y z
N MET A 1 -1.95 10.32 -13.55
CA MET A 1 -1.45 9.23 -12.68
C MET A 1 -0.21 9.69 -11.94
N ALA A 2 1.00 9.46 -12.50
CA ALA A 2 2.17 10.22 -12.08
C ALA A 2 1.98 11.69 -12.50
N HIS A 3 1.96 12.61 -11.54
CA HIS A 3 1.86 14.05 -11.76
C HIS A 3 3.18 14.66 -11.27
N LEU A 4 4.01 15.12 -12.19
CA LEU A 4 5.29 15.75 -11.85
C LEU A 4 5.02 17.17 -11.34
N SER A 5 5.61 17.51 -10.20
CA SER A 5 5.61 18.85 -9.63
C SER A 5 7.03 19.41 -9.68
N PHE A 6 7.17 20.74 -9.77
CA PHE A 6 8.43 21.43 -9.56
C PHE A 6 8.31 22.39 -8.37
N LYS A 7 9.27 22.38 -7.44
CA LYS A 7 9.23 23.27 -6.24
C LYS A 7 9.15 24.78 -6.57
N SER A 8 9.45 25.20 -7.80
CA SER A 8 9.27 26.58 -8.31
C SER A 8 7.82 26.95 -8.69
N SER A 9 6.96 25.94 -8.84
CA SER A 9 5.60 26.04 -9.39
C SER A 9 4.71 24.94 -8.77
N PRO A 10 4.53 24.91 -7.43
CA PRO A 10 3.90 23.78 -6.74
C PRO A 10 2.44 23.55 -7.16
N ASP A 11 1.72 24.62 -7.51
CA ASP A 11 0.33 24.55 -8.01
C ASP A 11 0.23 24.08 -9.48
N GLU A 12 1.36 23.77 -10.14
CA GLU A 12 1.41 23.35 -11.54
C GLU A 12 1.91 21.91 -11.70
N PHE A 13 1.03 21.04 -12.22
CA PHE A 13 1.35 19.64 -12.49
C PHE A 13 1.67 19.39 -13.96
N PHE A 14 2.61 18.48 -14.19
CA PHE A 14 3.09 18.07 -15.50
C PHE A 14 3.07 16.55 -15.64
N GLU A 15 3.14 16.06 -16.88
CA GLU A 15 3.38 14.65 -17.21
C GLU A 15 4.56 14.56 -18.19
N LEU A 16 5.25 13.42 -18.19
CA LEU A 16 6.36 13.15 -19.11
C LEU A 16 5.86 12.31 -20.29
N VAL A 17 5.92 12.86 -21.51
CA VAL A 17 5.50 12.16 -22.73
C VAL A 17 6.67 11.94 -23.70
N ARG A 18 6.63 10.83 -24.44
CA ARG A 18 7.45 10.66 -25.65
C ARG A 18 6.83 11.46 -26.79
N SER A 19 7.64 12.24 -27.50
CA SER A 19 7.22 13.16 -28.57
C SER A 19 8.09 12.99 -29.81
N LYS A 20 7.50 12.97 -31.02
CA LYS A 20 8.26 12.97 -32.28
C LYS A 20 8.98 14.31 -32.50
N THR A 21 8.42 15.40 -31.97
CA THR A 21 8.90 16.78 -32.16
C THR A 21 9.74 17.32 -30.98
N PRO A 22 10.84 18.06 -31.24
CA PRO A 22 11.62 18.76 -30.23
C PRO A 22 10.94 20.05 -29.72
N SER A 23 11.42 20.57 -28.59
CA SER A 23 11.09 21.96 -28.18
C SER A 23 11.71 22.96 -29.17
N PRO A 24 11.06 24.10 -29.51
CA PRO A 24 9.79 24.61 -29.02
C PRO A 24 8.54 24.16 -29.80
N GLN A 25 8.66 23.18 -30.71
CA GLN A 25 7.54 22.73 -31.54
C GLN A 25 6.43 22.08 -30.69
N ALA A 26 5.19 22.17 -31.17
CA ALA A 26 4.04 21.51 -30.55
C ALA A 26 4.29 19.99 -30.40
N ILE A 27 3.82 19.42 -29.27
CA ILE A 27 4.09 18.03 -28.89
C ILE A 27 3.28 17.07 -29.78
N ASP A 28 3.97 16.23 -30.56
CA ASP A 28 3.38 15.12 -31.32
C ASP A 28 3.63 13.81 -30.56
N ILE A 29 2.62 13.34 -29.82
CA ILE A 29 2.74 12.28 -28.81
C ILE A 29 2.94 10.91 -29.45
N ILE A 30 3.72 10.06 -28.78
CA ILE A 30 3.91 8.65 -29.09
C ILE A 30 3.20 7.80 -28.01
N PRO A 31 1.94 7.38 -28.23
CA PRO A 31 1.07 6.81 -27.20
C PRO A 31 1.21 5.27 -27.09
N THR A 32 2.42 4.80 -26.85
CA THR A 32 2.68 3.37 -26.55
C THR A 32 1.97 2.91 -25.28
N VAL A 33 1.57 1.63 -25.21
CA VAL A 33 0.92 1.05 -24.02
C VAL A 33 1.87 1.03 -22.82
N ARG A 34 3.14 0.68 -23.04
CA ARG A 34 4.19 0.56 -22.01
C ARG A 34 5.37 1.50 -22.29
N PRO A 35 6.10 1.96 -21.26
CA PRO A 35 7.30 2.79 -21.44
C PRO A 35 8.44 2.07 -22.17
N TYR A 36 8.44 0.73 -22.16
CA TYR A 36 9.44 -0.13 -22.82
C TYR A 36 8.98 -0.73 -24.17
N ASP A 37 7.81 -0.32 -24.69
CA ASP A 37 7.41 -0.63 -26.07
C ASP A 37 8.21 0.25 -27.07
N ASP A 38 8.41 -0.26 -28.29
CA ASP A 38 9.07 0.46 -29.39
C ASP A 38 8.28 1.74 -29.74
N PRO A 39 8.91 2.92 -29.81
CA PRO A 39 8.25 4.18 -30.18
C PRO A 39 7.94 4.29 -31.68
N GLU A 40 8.31 3.29 -32.49
CA GLU A 40 8.12 3.22 -33.95
C GLU A 40 8.80 4.35 -34.75
N VAL A 41 9.69 5.11 -34.11
CA VAL A 41 10.50 6.18 -34.72
C VAL A 41 11.95 6.09 -34.27
N GLU A 42 12.88 6.38 -35.19
CA GLU A 42 14.32 6.39 -34.91
C GLU A 42 14.73 7.44 -33.86
N LYS A 43 14.03 8.58 -33.84
CA LYS A 43 14.30 9.68 -32.92
C LYS A 43 13.01 10.24 -32.32
N PHE A 44 13.00 10.36 -31.00
CA PHE A 44 11.95 11.00 -30.22
C PHE A 44 12.58 11.81 -29.08
N TYR A 45 11.75 12.59 -28.40
CA TYR A 45 12.12 13.47 -27.31
C TYR A 45 11.21 13.23 -26.11
N TYR A 46 11.76 13.15 -24.91
CA TYR A 46 10.97 13.29 -23.70
C TYR A 46 10.60 14.77 -23.52
N ARG A 47 9.31 15.05 -23.31
CA ARG A 47 8.76 16.40 -23.13
C ARG A 47 7.89 16.44 -21.88
N PHE A 48 8.01 17.50 -21.08
CA PHE A 48 7.00 17.82 -20.07
C PHE A 48 5.79 18.44 -20.77
N ARG A 49 4.59 17.93 -20.50
CA ARG A 49 3.31 18.54 -20.88
C ARG A 49 2.58 18.98 -19.61
N LYS A 50 2.08 20.22 -19.57
CA LYS A 50 1.31 20.74 -18.43
C LYS A 50 -0.08 20.08 -18.41
N ILE A 51 -0.53 19.71 -17.22
CA ILE A 51 -1.84 19.10 -16.98
C ILE A 51 -2.87 20.22 -16.81
N HIS A 52 -3.92 20.19 -17.63
CA HIS A 52 -5.04 21.16 -17.60
C HIS A 52 -6.39 20.51 -17.25
N SER A 53 -6.42 19.19 -17.02
CA SER A 53 -7.61 18.46 -16.60
C SER A 53 -7.85 18.58 -15.10
N THR A 54 -9.12 18.55 -14.68
CA THR A 54 -9.52 18.47 -13.27
C THR A 54 -8.77 17.36 -12.53
N ILE A 55 -8.19 17.70 -11.38
CA ILE A 55 -7.41 16.79 -10.55
C ILE A 55 -8.37 15.98 -9.65
N VAL A 56 -8.48 14.67 -9.88
CA VAL A 56 -9.22 13.72 -9.01
C VAL A 56 -8.24 12.90 -8.18
N TYR A 57 -8.53 12.70 -6.89
CA TYR A 57 -7.51 12.23 -5.95
C TYR A 57 -6.99 10.82 -6.28
N LYS A 58 -7.84 9.86 -6.67
CA LYS A 58 -7.41 8.48 -7.02
C LYS A 58 -6.21 8.46 -7.97
N THR A 59 -6.25 9.26 -9.04
CA THR A 59 -5.22 9.28 -10.09
C THR A 59 -4.17 10.39 -9.95
N HIS A 60 -4.17 11.14 -8.84
CA HIS A 60 -3.22 12.21 -8.56
C HIS A 60 -2.13 11.73 -7.59
N MET A 61 -1.06 11.16 -8.14
CA MET A 61 0.11 10.71 -7.37
C MET A 61 1.27 11.62 -7.74
N VAL A 62 1.62 12.52 -6.82
CA VAL A 62 2.59 13.59 -7.09
C VAL A 62 4.01 13.07 -6.96
N TYR A 63 4.87 13.51 -7.88
CA TYR A 63 6.29 13.25 -7.86
C TYR A 63 7.06 14.56 -7.99
N ASP A 64 7.56 15.07 -6.86
CA ASP A 64 8.30 16.32 -6.82
C ASP A 64 9.68 16.21 -7.46
N LEU A 65 10.03 17.25 -8.22
CA LEU A 65 11.32 17.46 -8.88
C LEU A 65 11.91 18.80 -8.45
N ASP A 66 13.21 18.79 -8.17
CA ASP A 66 14.01 19.96 -7.80
C ASP A 66 15.50 19.69 -8.07
N ALA A 67 16.35 20.63 -7.67
CA ALA A 67 17.81 20.49 -7.79
C ALA A 67 18.37 19.40 -6.86
N GLU A 68 17.87 19.25 -5.64
CA GLU A 68 18.34 18.25 -4.68
C GLU A 68 18.15 16.82 -5.21
N LYS A 69 16.96 16.52 -5.75
CA LYS A 69 16.67 15.24 -6.41
C LYS A 69 17.46 15.06 -7.71
N LEU A 70 17.75 16.12 -8.46
CA LEU A 70 18.60 16.05 -9.64
C LEU A 70 20.06 15.71 -9.30
N GLU A 71 20.63 16.28 -8.25
CA GLU A 71 21.97 15.89 -7.78
C GLU A 71 21.95 14.44 -7.26
N ARG A 72 20.92 14.04 -6.50
CA ARG A 72 20.72 12.65 -6.06
C ARG A 72 20.66 11.65 -7.22
N TYR A 73 20.07 12.03 -8.36
CA TYR A 73 20.11 11.18 -9.56
C TYR A 73 21.52 11.03 -10.15
N LYS A 74 22.40 12.03 -10.00
CA LYS A 74 23.81 11.91 -10.40
C LYS A 74 24.57 10.99 -9.44
N GLU A 75 24.41 11.19 -8.13
CA GLU A 75 24.99 10.31 -7.08
C GLU A 75 24.65 8.83 -7.31
N LEU A 76 23.44 8.53 -7.80
CA LEU A 76 22.99 7.16 -8.03
C LEU A 76 23.35 6.63 -9.41
N PHE A 77 23.21 7.41 -10.48
CA PHE A 77 23.25 6.87 -11.85
C PHE A 77 24.40 7.38 -12.73
N ILE A 78 25.10 8.45 -12.35
CA ILE A 78 26.15 9.07 -13.19
C ILE A 78 27.54 8.99 -12.54
N GLU A 79 27.63 9.19 -11.22
CA GLU A 79 28.89 9.16 -10.48
C GLU A 79 29.41 7.74 -10.16
N PRO A 80 28.56 6.73 -9.85
CA PRO A 80 29.05 5.39 -9.59
C PRO A 80 29.62 4.75 -10.86
N LYS A 81 30.68 3.95 -10.70
CA LYS A 81 31.21 3.14 -11.80
C LYS A 81 30.20 2.03 -12.14
N TRP A 82 29.71 2.02 -13.38
CA TRP A 82 28.84 0.95 -13.89
C TRP A 82 29.60 -0.37 -14.06
N ASN A 83 28.86 -1.49 -14.03
CA ASN A 83 29.41 -2.84 -14.08
C ASN A 83 30.12 -3.14 -15.42
N GLU A 84 29.61 -2.55 -16.50
CA GLU A 84 30.10 -2.64 -17.86
C GLU A 84 30.05 -1.25 -18.54
N ASN A 85 30.61 -1.13 -19.75
CA ASN A 85 30.56 0.13 -20.50
C ASN A 85 29.09 0.42 -20.92
N PRO A 86 28.52 1.60 -20.59
CA PRO A 86 27.12 1.89 -20.86
C PRO A 86 26.78 1.85 -22.36
N TYR A 87 25.62 1.29 -22.70
CA TYR A 87 25.09 1.20 -24.06
C TYR A 87 23.58 1.44 -24.12
N VAL A 88 23.11 1.96 -25.25
CA VAL A 88 21.67 2.25 -25.44
C VAL A 88 20.89 0.94 -25.55
N VAL A 89 19.98 0.72 -24.59
CA VAL A 89 18.99 -0.36 -24.63
C VAL A 89 18.02 -0.11 -25.80
N GLY A 90 17.91 -1.07 -26.71
CA GLY A 90 17.02 -1.01 -27.87
C GLY A 90 15.71 -1.78 -27.66
N TYR A 91 14.62 -1.30 -28.28
CA TYR A 91 13.26 -1.82 -28.09
C TYR A 91 12.94 -3.15 -28.81
N LYS A 92 13.90 -3.79 -29.48
CA LYS A 92 13.65 -4.92 -30.40
C LYS A 92 13.94 -6.30 -29.81
N THR A 93 14.07 -6.42 -28.49
CA THR A 93 14.38 -7.70 -27.83
C THR A 93 13.11 -8.39 -27.31
N LYS A 94 13.12 -9.72 -27.28
CA LYS A 94 12.08 -10.51 -26.60
C LYS A 94 12.14 -10.45 -25.06
N PHE A 95 12.98 -9.57 -24.51
CA PHE A 95 13.30 -9.47 -23.08
C PHE A 95 12.99 -8.09 -22.50
N ASN A 96 12.45 -7.12 -23.27
CA ASN A 96 12.24 -5.74 -22.81
C ASN A 96 11.45 -5.61 -21.48
N ALA A 97 10.63 -6.61 -21.14
CA ALA A 97 9.82 -6.68 -19.93
C ALA A 97 10.56 -7.24 -18.70
N GLU A 98 11.82 -7.66 -18.83
CA GLU A 98 12.64 -8.24 -17.76
C GLU A 98 13.75 -7.24 -17.32
N PRO A 99 13.52 -6.44 -16.26
CA PRO A 99 14.39 -5.31 -15.91
C PRO A 99 15.75 -5.71 -15.32
N PHE A 100 15.92 -6.92 -14.78
CA PHE A 100 17.22 -7.32 -14.21
C PHE A 100 18.23 -7.57 -15.34
N ARG A 101 17.80 -8.25 -16.40
CA ARG A 101 18.57 -8.43 -17.64
C ARG A 101 18.66 -7.18 -18.51
N VAL A 102 17.58 -6.41 -18.67
CA VAL A 102 17.56 -5.24 -19.57
C VAL A 102 18.41 -4.09 -19.03
N PHE A 103 18.44 -3.89 -17.72
CA PHE A 103 19.18 -2.81 -17.07
C PHE A 103 20.37 -3.33 -16.23
N SER A 104 20.97 -4.47 -16.61
CA SER A 104 22.11 -5.11 -15.93
C SER A 104 23.36 -4.22 -15.83
N GLN A 105 23.52 -3.32 -16.81
CA GLN A 105 24.59 -2.33 -16.85
C GLN A 105 24.50 -1.29 -15.71
N ILE A 106 23.28 -1.02 -15.20
CA ILE A 106 23.05 -0.06 -14.11
C ILE A 106 23.29 -0.75 -12.77
N PRO A 107 24.15 -0.21 -11.88
CA PRO A 107 24.41 -0.80 -10.57
C PRO A 107 23.13 -1.06 -9.76
N GLU A 108 23.00 -2.29 -9.28
CA GLU A 108 21.82 -2.81 -8.60
C GLU A 108 21.54 -2.04 -7.30
N ALA A 109 22.59 -1.70 -6.56
CA ALA A 109 22.50 -0.89 -5.34
C ALA A 109 21.99 0.55 -5.60
N SER A 110 22.24 1.10 -6.79
CA SER A 110 21.70 2.41 -7.19
C SER A 110 20.22 2.34 -7.54
N ARG A 111 19.81 1.27 -8.25
CA ARG A 111 18.40 0.97 -8.52
C ARG A 111 17.62 0.80 -7.21
N TYR A 112 18.14 0.04 -6.25
CA TYR A 112 17.46 -0.12 -4.96
C TYR A 112 17.40 1.16 -4.15
N LYS A 113 18.50 1.94 -4.06
CA LYS A 113 18.48 3.23 -3.35
C LYS A 113 17.48 4.21 -3.96
N PHE A 114 17.35 4.28 -5.29
CA PHE A 114 16.29 5.06 -5.93
C PHE A 114 14.89 4.58 -5.53
N LEU A 115 14.65 3.26 -5.41
CA LEU A 115 13.37 2.72 -4.95
C LEU A 115 13.11 3.04 -3.47
N LEU A 116 14.13 3.02 -2.60
CA LEU A 116 14.02 3.37 -1.17
C LEU A 116 13.82 4.88 -0.95
N ASP A 117 14.58 5.74 -1.65
CA ASP A 117 14.44 7.20 -1.65
C ASP A 117 13.02 7.65 -2.04
N ASN A 118 12.29 6.81 -2.77
CA ASN A 118 10.94 7.07 -3.27
C ASN A 118 9.92 6.02 -2.80
N SER A 119 10.20 5.32 -1.69
CA SER A 119 9.51 4.08 -1.30
C SER A 119 7.99 4.23 -1.26
N GLU A 120 7.49 5.25 -0.55
CA GLU A 120 6.05 5.54 -0.45
C GLU A 120 5.44 5.76 -1.83
N TYR A 121 6.07 6.57 -2.68
CA TYR A 121 5.57 6.86 -4.02
C TYR A 121 5.49 5.60 -4.88
N VAL A 122 6.54 4.77 -4.90
CA VAL A 122 6.55 3.53 -5.72
C VAL A 122 5.45 2.57 -5.26
N ILE A 123 5.33 2.32 -3.95
CA ILE A 123 4.25 1.47 -3.40
C ILE A 123 2.86 2.07 -3.72
N ARG A 124 2.72 3.39 -3.59
CA ARG A 124 1.50 4.14 -3.93
C ARG A 124 1.14 4.00 -5.41
N THR A 125 2.09 3.96 -6.34
CA THR A 125 1.80 3.83 -7.79
C THR A 125 1.13 2.52 -8.19
N PHE A 126 1.33 1.40 -7.48
CA PHE A 126 0.57 0.17 -7.72
C PHE A 126 -0.72 0.14 -6.90
N ILE A 127 -0.67 0.41 -5.59
CA ILE A 127 -1.84 0.38 -4.69
C ILE A 127 -2.95 1.36 -5.11
N ARG A 128 -2.61 2.56 -5.61
CA ARG A 128 -3.57 3.51 -6.21
C ARG A 128 -3.63 3.41 -7.74
N GLY A 129 -2.81 2.59 -8.38
CA GLY A 129 -2.73 2.41 -9.83
C GLY A 129 -3.92 1.69 -10.49
N PRO A 130 -3.84 1.43 -11.81
CA PRO A 130 -4.88 0.76 -12.59
C PRO A 130 -5.00 -0.74 -12.25
N VAL A 131 -3.86 -1.34 -11.86
CA VAL A 131 -3.74 -2.71 -11.36
C VAL A 131 -4.53 -2.96 -10.08
N CYS A 132 -4.87 -1.91 -9.32
CA CYS A 132 -5.71 -1.96 -8.14
C CYS A 132 -7.03 -1.20 -8.40
N LYS A 133 -7.82 -1.73 -9.36
CA LYS A 133 -9.16 -1.27 -9.72
C LYS A 133 -10.11 -2.48 -9.82
N GLY A 134 -11.04 -2.59 -8.88
CA GLY A 134 -11.97 -3.73 -8.81
C GLY A 134 -11.44 -4.88 -7.93
N GLN A 135 -12.36 -5.74 -7.45
CA GLN A 135 -12.07 -6.80 -6.47
C GLN A 135 -10.99 -7.80 -6.92
N ILE A 136 -11.09 -8.38 -8.12
CA ILE A 136 -10.11 -9.37 -8.63
C ILE A 136 -8.65 -8.87 -8.49
N ALA A 137 -8.46 -7.54 -8.56
CA ALA A 137 -7.21 -6.83 -8.48
C ALA A 137 -6.72 -6.46 -7.05
N LEU A 138 -7.56 -6.66 -6.02
CA LEU A 138 -7.26 -6.34 -4.61
C LEU A 138 -7.38 -7.52 -3.62
N ASN A 139 -7.80 -8.69 -4.10
CA ASN A 139 -8.22 -9.82 -3.28
C ASN A 139 -7.21 -10.98 -3.01
N VAL A 140 -5.87 -11.01 -3.16
CA VAL A 140 -4.68 -10.14 -3.29
C VAL A 140 -4.08 -9.51 -2.03
N ILE A 141 -4.79 -8.68 -1.26
CA ILE A 141 -4.27 -8.09 -0.02
C ILE A 141 -5.31 -8.08 1.11
N GLN A 142 -4.81 -8.14 2.34
CA GLN A 142 -5.57 -7.97 3.58
C GLN A 142 -6.00 -6.49 3.74
N ASP A 143 -7.06 -6.24 4.53
CA ASP A 143 -7.62 -4.88 4.63
C ASP A 143 -6.72 -3.87 5.37
N ASN A 144 -5.89 -4.32 6.32
CA ASN A 144 -4.76 -3.57 6.87
C ASN A 144 -3.52 -4.50 6.90
N PHE A 145 -2.39 -4.01 6.35
CA PHE A 145 -1.08 -4.62 6.55
C PHE A 145 0.05 -3.57 6.54
N TRP A 146 1.16 -3.90 7.18
CA TRP A 146 2.34 -3.05 7.29
C TRP A 146 3.46 -3.51 6.36
N VAL A 147 4.14 -2.56 5.71
CA VAL A 147 5.27 -2.80 4.81
C VAL A 147 6.52 -2.12 5.34
N MET A 148 7.59 -2.91 5.42
CA MET A 148 8.97 -2.48 5.69
C MET A 148 9.87 -2.90 4.53
N PHE A 149 11.10 -2.40 4.51
CA PHE A 149 12.09 -2.71 3.47
C PHE A 149 13.32 -3.40 4.08
N MET A 150 14.00 -4.25 3.31
CA MET A 150 15.29 -4.82 3.70
C MET A 150 16.39 -3.75 3.58
N ASP A 151 17.32 -3.73 4.52
CA ASP A 151 18.47 -2.83 4.41
C ASP A 151 19.41 -3.28 3.28
N PRO A 152 19.91 -2.38 2.40
CA PRO A 152 20.84 -2.74 1.33
C PRO A 152 22.09 -3.49 1.79
N GLU A 153 22.54 -3.31 3.03
CA GLU A 153 23.68 -4.04 3.59
C GLU A 153 23.36 -5.50 3.97
N TYR A 154 22.09 -5.89 3.95
CA TYR A 154 21.61 -7.25 4.24
C TYR A 154 21.00 -7.97 3.04
N ASP A 155 20.87 -7.30 1.88
CA ASP A 155 20.39 -7.93 0.65
C ASP A 155 21.53 -8.61 -0.13
N LEU A 156 21.54 -9.94 -0.12
CA LEU A 156 22.55 -10.74 -0.83
C LEU A 156 22.41 -10.70 -2.37
N SER A 157 21.29 -10.24 -2.90
CA SER A 157 21.14 -10.01 -4.34
C SER A 157 22.02 -8.85 -4.83
N LEU A 158 22.17 -7.81 -4.00
CA LEU A 158 23.06 -6.67 -4.24
C LEU A 158 24.53 -7.04 -4.01
N LYS A 159 24.81 -7.87 -2.98
CA LYS A 159 26.17 -8.27 -2.60
C LYS A 159 26.75 -9.41 -3.44
N ASN A 160 25.94 -10.05 -4.28
CA ASN A 160 26.37 -11.12 -5.18
C ASN A 160 25.74 -10.95 -6.56
N GLN A 161 26.33 -10.10 -7.41
CA GLN A 161 25.89 -9.87 -8.80
C GLN A 161 25.78 -11.18 -9.62
N SER A 162 26.59 -12.19 -9.28
CA SER A 162 26.52 -13.52 -9.92
C SER A 162 25.30 -14.34 -9.50
N PHE A 163 24.55 -13.94 -8.47
CA PHE A 163 23.29 -14.57 -8.06
C PHE A 163 22.17 -14.13 -9.00
N LEU A 164 21.86 -12.83 -9.07
CA LEU A 164 20.82 -12.30 -9.97
C LEU A 164 21.02 -12.74 -11.42
N THR A 165 22.26 -12.71 -11.92
CA THR A 165 22.61 -13.17 -13.28
C THR A 165 22.28 -14.65 -13.54
N LYS A 166 22.29 -15.52 -12.51
CA LYS A 166 21.88 -16.94 -12.63
C LYS A 166 20.36 -17.10 -12.48
N GLU A 167 19.72 -16.16 -11.79
CA GLU A 167 18.30 -16.19 -11.47
C GLU A 167 17.41 -15.45 -12.47
N PHE A 168 17.94 -14.78 -13.50
CA PHE A 168 17.15 -14.05 -14.52
C PHE A 168 15.99 -14.88 -15.11
N GLU A 169 16.19 -16.18 -15.36
CA GLU A 169 15.14 -17.05 -15.88
C GLU A 169 14.04 -17.38 -14.84
N ASN A 170 14.34 -17.23 -13.53
CA ASN A 170 13.41 -17.40 -12.41
C ASN A 170 12.76 -16.06 -11.96
N LEU A 171 13.37 -14.92 -12.33
CA LEU A 171 12.87 -13.56 -12.04
C LEU A 171 11.83 -13.04 -13.04
N LYS A 172 11.52 -13.83 -14.09
CA LYS A 172 10.54 -13.52 -15.13
C LYS A 172 9.15 -13.20 -14.59
N MET A 173 8.41 -12.41 -15.35
CA MET A 173 7.10 -11.88 -14.99
C MET A 173 6.08 -12.06 -16.14
N PRO A 174 4.77 -12.22 -15.85
CA PRO A 174 3.72 -12.35 -16.87
C PRO A 174 3.65 -11.24 -17.93
N ILE A 175 4.21 -10.07 -17.63
CA ILE A 175 4.30 -8.93 -18.55
C ILE A 175 5.17 -9.19 -19.79
N GLU A 176 5.97 -10.27 -19.82
CA GLU A 176 6.63 -10.78 -21.04
C GLU A 176 5.62 -11.24 -22.12
N ASP A 177 4.45 -11.76 -21.74
CA ASP A 177 3.42 -12.22 -22.67
C ASP A 177 2.53 -11.08 -23.23
N GLY A 178 2.75 -9.85 -22.75
CA GLY A 178 2.00 -8.66 -23.18
C GLY A 178 0.52 -8.67 -22.82
N SER A 179 -0.28 -7.94 -23.61
CA SER A 179 -1.69 -7.63 -23.31
C SER A 179 -2.71 -8.69 -23.76
N THR A 180 -2.30 -9.68 -24.56
CA THR A 180 -3.20 -10.60 -25.31
C THR A 180 -2.98 -12.07 -24.95
N VAL A 181 -2.74 -12.35 -23.67
CA VAL A 181 -2.51 -13.71 -23.14
C VAL A 181 -3.71 -14.61 -23.43
N ARG A 182 -3.49 -15.81 -23.99
CA ARG A 182 -4.56 -16.80 -24.17
C ARG A 182 -5.03 -17.29 -22.79
N LEU A 183 -6.35 -17.40 -22.56
CA LEU A 183 -6.89 -17.75 -21.23
C LEU A 183 -6.37 -19.10 -20.69
N LEU A 184 -6.19 -20.11 -21.55
CA LEU A 184 -5.58 -21.39 -21.17
C LEU A 184 -4.07 -21.26 -20.82
N LYS A 185 -3.38 -20.22 -21.29
CA LYS A 185 -1.99 -19.93 -20.93
C LYS A 185 -1.89 -19.14 -19.61
N SER A 186 -2.85 -18.30 -19.26
CA SER A 186 -2.82 -17.55 -17.98
C SER A 186 -3.01 -18.43 -16.74
N PHE A 187 -3.53 -19.65 -16.91
CA PHE A 187 -3.53 -20.70 -15.89
C PHE A 187 -2.28 -21.60 -15.92
N SER A 188 -1.27 -21.28 -16.75
CA SER A 188 0.03 -21.94 -16.69
C SER A 188 0.85 -21.41 -15.52
N ASP A 189 1.54 -22.31 -14.82
CA ASP A 189 2.26 -22.00 -13.59
C ASP A 189 3.71 -21.56 -13.81
N ILE A 190 4.19 -21.48 -15.06
CA ILE A 190 5.59 -21.14 -15.40
C ILE A 190 6.15 -19.93 -14.62
N TYR A 191 5.38 -18.84 -14.50
CA TYR A 191 5.79 -17.65 -13.75
C TYR A 191 5.69 -17.82 -12.23
N ILE A 192 4.81 -18.70 -11.74
CA ILE A 192 4.69 -19.09 -10.33
C ILE A 192 5.87 -19.98 -9.96
N ASP A 193 6.14 -21.03 -10.74
CA ASP A 193 7.26 -21.96 -10.60
C ASP A 193 8.60 -21.21 -10.60
N SER A 194 8.75 -20.23 -11.51
CA SER A 194 9.90 -19.33 -11.56
C SER A 194 10.07 -18.54 -10.25
N ALA A 195 9.00 -17.89 -9.75
CA ALA A 195 9.06 -17.13 -8.50
C ALA A 195 9.28 -18.03 -7.26
N VAL A 196 8.67 -19.22 -7.22
CA VAL A 196 8.91 -20.28 -6.21
C VAL A 196 10.38 -20.70 -6.24
N LYS A 197 10.93 -20.97 -7.42
CA LYS A 197 12.31 -21.40 -7.61
C LYS A 197 13.31 -20.30 -7.22
N TYR A 198 13.05 -19.05 -7.59
CA TYR A 198 13.83 -17.90 -7.14
C TYR A 198 13.84 -17.80 -5.61
N ASN A 199 12.66 -17.78 -4.99
CA ASN A 199 12.54 -17.59 -3.54
C ASN A 199 13.23 -18.73 -2.76
N LYS A 200 13.17 -19.97 -3.26
CA LYS A 200 13.94 -21.10 -2.73
C LYS A 200 15.45 -20.89 -2.85
N ASN A 201 15.96 -20.59 -4.04
CA ASN A 201 17.40 -20.40 -4.28
C ASN A 201 17.95 -19.24 -3.43
N ARG A 202 17.15 -18.17 -3.30
CA ARG A 202 17.40 -17.04 -2.41
C ARG A 202 17.48 -17.50 -0.96
N GLN A 203 16.49 -18.22 -0.44
CA GLN A 203 16.52 -18.65 0.96
C GLN A 203 17.69 -19.61 1.25
N GLU A 204 18.06 -20.48 0.31
CA GLU A 204 19.24 -21.34 0.42
C GLU A 204 20.55 -20.54 0.48
N LEU A 205 20.67 -19.44 -0.28
CA LEU A 205 21.80 -18.49 -0.20
C LEU A 205 21.81 -17.74 1.15
N TYR A 206 20.67 -17.22 1.60
CA TYR A 206 20.56 -16.50 2.88
C TYR A 206 20.86 -17.42 4.07
N ASP A 207 20.37 -18.67 4.08
CA ASP A 207 20.67 -19.65 5.12
C ASP A 207 22.17 -20.03 5.15
N ALA A 208 22.81 -20.14 3.98
CA ALA A 208 24.24 -20.45 3.88
C ALA A 208 25.15 -19.31 4.37
N THR A 209 24.73 -18.05 4.17
CA THR A 209 25.50 -16.85 4.51
C THR A 209 25.20 -16.36 5.93
N TYR A 210 23.94 -16.10 6.28
CA TYR A 210 23.52 -15.59 7.59
C TYR A 210 23.28 -16.72 8.58
N LYS A 211 24.33 -17.50 8.89
CA LYS A 211 24.29 -18.70 9.76
C LYS A 211 23.76 -18.42 11.17
N ASN A 212 23.95 -17.20 11.68
CA ASN A 212 23.47 -16.76 12.99
C ASN A 212 22.07 -16.13 12.94
N GLY A 213 21.42 -16.11 11.76
CA GLY A 213 20.20 -15.38 11.49
C GLY A 213 20.41 -13.96 10.98
N LEU A 214 19.33 -13.38 10.47
CA LEU A 214 19.22 -11.93 10.27
C LEU A 214 18.98 -11.23 11.61
N GLY A 215 19.53 -10.02 11.76
CA GLY A 215 19.31 -9.12 12.89
C GLY A 215 18.26 -8.06 12.57
N ILE A 216 17.94 -7.19 13.54
CA ILE A 216 16.99 -6.08 13.32
C ILE A 216 17.54 -5.08 12.31
N ASP A 217 18.87 -4.95 12.24
CA ASP A 217 19.62 -4.15 11.27
C ASP A 217 19.42 -4.58 9.81
N SER A 218 18.81 -5.75 9.56
CA SER A 218 18.38 -6.15 8.22
C SER A 218 17.09 -5.48 7.73
N ILE A 219 16.39 -4.72 8.58
CA ILE A 219 15.32 -3.81 8.17
C ILE A 219 15.93 -2.43 7.91
N TRP A 220 15.65 -1.83 6.76
CA TRP A 220 16.07 -0.48 6.45
C TRP A 220 15.43 0.51 7.43
N ARG A 221 16.27 1.26 8.16
CA ARG A 221 15.83 2.18 9.21
C ARG A 221 15.45 3.59 8.70
N GLY A 222 15.63 3.84 7.40
CA GLY A 222 15.65 5.19 6.82
C GLY A 222 17.04 5.83 6.84
N ASP A 223 17.34 6.68 5.87
CA ASP A 223 18.65 7.35 5.74
C ASP A 223 18.62 8.79 6.30
N ASN A 224 17.45 9.43 6.29
CA ASN A 224 17.24 10.86 6.58
C ASN A 224 15.80 11.13 7.09
N SER A 225 15.38 12.39 7.20
CA SER A 225 14.02 12.75 7.64
C SER A 225 12.93 12.53 6.59
N THR A 226 13.26 12.65 5.30
CA THR A 226 12.33 12.45 4.18
C THR A 226 12.06 10.97 3.90
N SER A 227 12.96 10.07 4.30
CA SER A 227 12.83 8.61 4.20
C SER A 227 11.50 8.08 4.73
N VAL A 228 10.99 7.03 4.09
CA VAL A 228 9.76 6.33 4.49
C VAL A 228 10.02 4.82 4.63
N PRO A 229 10.70 4.38 5.71
CA PRO A 229 11.05 2.97 5.92
C PRO A 229 9.89 2.08 6.40
N PHE A 230 8.74 2.67 6.76
CA PHE A 230 7.56 1.96 7.26
C PHE A 230 6.29 2.57 6.66
N LEU A 231 5.42 1.72 6.13
CA LEU A 231 4.16 2.10 5.48
C LEU A 231 2.99 1.29 6.04
N THR A 232 1.82 1.92 6.14
CA THR A 232 0.54 1.24 6.33
C THR A 232 -0.24 1.26 5.02
N ILE A 233 -0.74 0.09 4.60
CA ILE A 233 -1.61 -0.06 3.44
C ILE A 233 -3.00 -0.43 3.95
N TYR A 234 -4.00 0.35 3.53
CA TYR A 234 -5.42 0.05 3.76
C TYR A 234 -6.12 -0.31 2.46
N ARG A 235 -6.92 -1.38 2.47
CA ARG A 235 -7.85 -1.74 1.40
C ARG A 235 -9.26 -1.26 1.75
N HIS A 236 -9.86 -0.51 0.84
CA HIS A 236 -11.24 -0.02 0.93
C HIS A 236 -12.08 -0.76 -0.10
N PHE A 237 -12.38 -2.03 0.20
CA PHE A 237 -13.07 -2.99 -0.67
C PHE A 237 -12.43 -3.19 -2.06
N ASP A 238 -12.76 -2.34 -3.05
CA ASP A 238 -12.27 -2.41 -4.43
C ASP A 238 -11.39 -1.20 -4.82
N SER A 239 -10.92 -0.47 -3.80
CA SER A 239 -9.86 0.53 -3.87
C SER A 239 -8.88 0.38 -2.69
N ALA A 240 -7.79 1.15 -2.66
CA ALA A 240 -6.79 1.09 -1.58
C ALA A 240 -5.99 2.39 -1.43
N SER A 241 -5.27 2.54 -0.32
CA SER A 241 -4.45 3.71 0.03
C SER A 241 -3.16 3.32 0.78
N VAL A 242 -2.10 4.11 0.59
CA VAL A 242 -0.79 3.96 1.24
C VAL A 242 -0.53 5.18 2.11
N HIS A 243 0.00 4.97 3.31
CA HIS A 243 0.31 6.02 4.30
C HIS A 243 1.66 5.79 4.96
N LYS A 244 2.36 6.87 5.31
CA LYS A 244 3.60 6.84 6.10
C LYS A 244 3.35 6.45 7.56
N GLY A 245 4.16 5.52 8.07
CA GLY A 245 4.17 5.12 9.49
C GLY A 245 3.27 3.94 9.85
N ALA A 246 3.19 3.64 11.15
CA ALA A 246 2.46 2.51 11.73
C ALA A 246 1.07 2.96 12.23
N LEU A 247 0.15 3.10 11.28
CA LEU A 247 -1.24 3.50 11.53
C LEU A 247 -2.09 2.26 11.83
N GLY A 248 -3.17 2.47 12.58
CA GLY A 248 -4.11 1.42 12.95
C GLY A 248 -3.66 0.52 14.10
N GLY A 249 -4.42 -0.54 14.33
CA GLY A 249 -4.09 -1.63 15.24
C GLY A 249 -2.87 -2.46 14.79
N LEU A 250 -2.59 -3.58 15.46
CA LEU A 250 -1.57 -4.53 15.00
C LEU A 250 -2.15 -5.41 13.87
N PRO A 251 -1.82 -5.18 12.58
CA PRO A 251 -2.43 -5.93 11.49
C PRO A 251 -2.07 -7.41 11.54
N ARG A 252 -2.86 -8.24 10.85
CA ARG A 252 -2.64 -9.68 10.80
C ARG A 252 -1.29 -10.03 10.17
N THR A 253 -1.00 -9.47 9.00
CA THR A 253 0.23 -9.70 8.23
C THR A 253 1.13 -8.46 8.19
N ALA A 254 2.42 -8.66 7.93
CA ALA A 254 3.40 -7.61 7.67
C ALA A 254 4.44 -8.14 6.66
N TRP A 255 4.98 -7.27 5.81
CA TRP A 255 5.92 -7.63 4.75
C TRP A 255 7.29 -6.96 4.95
N VAL A 256 8.36 -7.64 4.54
CA VAL A 256 9.70 -7.06 4.35
C VAL A 256 10.08 -7.19 2.87
N ILE A 257 10.17 -6.05 2.18
CA ILE A 257 10.44 -5.97 0.74
C ILE A 257 11.93 -5.76 0.50
N ASP A 258 12.57 -6.69 -0.21
CA ASP A 258 13.96 -6.58 -0.67
C ASP A 258 14.07 -6.03 -2.11
N TYR A 259 15.28 -5.86 -2.65
CA TYR A 259 15.45 -5.24 -3.97
C TYR A 259 14.74 -5.99 -5.10
N PRO A 260 14.95 -7.32 -5.29
CA PRO A 260 14.33 -8.02 -6.40
C PRO A 260 12.82 -8.17 -6.24
N LEU A 261 12.28 -8.20 -5.01
CA LEU A 261 10.85 -8.12 -4.80
C LEU A 261 10.30 -6.72 -5.16
N PHE A 262 10.94 -5.63 -4.72
CA PHE A 262 10.44 -4.28 -4.96
C PHE A 262 10.38 -3.96 -6.46
N GLU A 263 11.42 -4.31 -7.21
CA GLU A 263 11.44 -4.02 -8.64
C GLU A 263 10.49 -4.93 -9.44
N ARG A 264 10.30 -6.20 -9.06
CA ARG A 264 9.23 -7.05 -9.64
C ARG A 264 7.84 -6.50 -9.38
N ILE A 265 7.57 -5.99 -8.18
CA ILE A 265 6.30 -5.32 -7.85
C ILE A 265 6.08 -4.11 -8.77
N TYR A 266 7.09 -3.24 -8.95
CA TYR A 266 6.95 -2.08 -9.83
C TYR A 266 6.77 -2.47 -11.31
N TYR A 267 7.56 -3.39 -11.85
CA TYR A 267 7.44 -3.76 -13.26
C TYR A 267 6.18 -4.56 -13.55
N ALA A 268 5.86 -5.60 -12.78
CA ALA A 268 4.67 -6.42 -13.02
C ALA A 268 3.35 -5.64 -12.85
N LEU A 269 3.29 -4.66 -11.94
CA LEU A 269 2.05 -4.00 -11.55
C LEU A 269 1.92 -2.54 -12.04
N VAL A 270 3.01 -1.87 -12.42
CA VAL A 270 2.98 -0.46 -12.86
C VAL A 270 3.52 -0.27 -14.28
N ALA A 271 4.73 -0.75 -14.58
CA ALA A 271 5.36 -0.47 -15.88
C ALA A 271 4.87 -1.40 -17.01
N GLY A 272 4.60 -2.67 -16.71
CA GLY A 272 4.17 -3.67 -17.70
C GLY A 272 2.67 -4.01 -17.67
N PHE A 273 1.93 -3.57 -16.66
CA PHE A 273 0.50 -3.87 -16.51
C PHE A 273 -0.35 -3.05 -17.48
N ASP A 274 -1.20 -3.72 -18.25
CA ASP A 274 -2.16 -3.10 -19.15
C ASP A 274 -3.59 -3.35 -18.65
N ILE A 275 -4.26 -2.29 -18.21
CA ILE A 275 -5.68 -2.32 -17.78
C ILE A 275 -6.65 -2.61 -18.93
N TYR A 276 -6.27 -2.33 -20.17
CA TYR A 276 -7.02 -2.71 -21.37
C TYR A 276 -6.56 -4.08 -21.92
N GLY A 277 -5.54 -4.67 -21.30
CA GLY A 277 -5.14 -6.05 -21.52
C GLY A 277 -6.24 -7.03 -21.13
N ASN A 278 -6.28 -8.17 -21.82
CA ASN A 278 -7.38 -9.11 -21.70
C ASN A 278 -7.42 -9.82 -20.33
N VAL A 279 -8.51 -10.55 -20.07
CA VAL A 279 -8.71 -11.30 -18.82
C VAL A 279 -7.54 -12.26 -18.51
N GLY A 280 -6.87 -12.81 -19.53
CA GLY A 280 -5.69 -13.65 -19.35
C GLY A 280 -4.48 -12.89 -18.81
N HIS A 281 -4.21 -11.67 -19.31
CA HIS A 281 -3.18 -10.78 -18.75
C HIS A 281 -3.46 -10.49 -17.28
N GLN A 282 -4.70 -10.12 -16.97
CA GLN A 282 -5.12 -9.75 -15.60
C GLN A 282 -5.01 -10.94 -14.64
N ILE A 283 -5.48 -12.13 -15.02
CA ILE A 283 -5.37 -13.37 -14.22
C ILE A 283 -3.90 -13.74 -13.99
N SER A 284 -3.05 -13.73 -15.02
CA SER A 284 -1.65 -14.14 -14.87
C SER A 284 -0.90 -13.19 -13.92
N THR A 285 -1.11 -11.88 -14.05
CA THR A 285 -0.57 -10.89 -13.12
C THR A 285 -1.12 -11.05 -11.69
N ARG A 286 -2.42 -11.32 -11.51
CA ARG A 286 -3.06 -11.62 -10.20
C ARG A 286 -2.41 -12.82 -9.50
N ARG A 287 -2.20 -13.92 -10.23
CA ARG A 287 -1.59 -15.14 -9.70
C ARG A 287 -0.11 -14.91 -9.34
N TYR A 288 0.62 -14.17 -10.16
CA TYR A 288 2.01 -13.80 -9.88
C TYR A 288 2.15 -12.86 -8.66
N MET A 289 1.29 -11.84 -8.54
CA MET A 289 1.27 -10.93 -7.40
C MET A 289 1.11 -11.69 -6.08
N ASN A 290 0.29 -12.76 -6.05
CA ASN A 290 0.12 -13.59 -4.86
C ASN A 290 1.45 -14.17 -4.36
N ARG A 291 2.35 -14.56 -5.28
CA ARG A 291 3.68 -15.08 -4.96
C ARG A 291 4.63 -13.98 -4.48
N LEU A 292 4.52 -12.77 -5.04
CA LEU A 292 5.24 -11.58 -4.54
C LEU A 292 4.82 -11.23 -3.10
N ARG A 293 3.53 -11.34 -2.77
CA ARG A 293 3.03 -11.21 -1.39
C ARG A 293 3.61 -12.28 -0.46
N VAL A 294 3.51 -13.55 -0.83
CA VAL A 294 4.05 -14.68 -0.03
C VAL A 294 5.55 -14.51 0.24
N GLU A 295 6.30 -14.00 -0.74
CA GLU A 295 7.73 -13.68 -0.58
C GLU A 295 7.98 -12.56 0.43
N GLY A 296 7.25 -11.44 0.34
CA GLY A 296 7.34 -10.33 1.30
C GLY A 296 6.92 -10.72 2.73
N GLU A 297 5.87 -11.53 2.85
CA GLU A 297 5.40 -12.12 4.11
C GLU A 297 6.45 -13.08 4.71
N SER A 298 7.00 -13.99 3.90
CA SER A 298 8.05 -14.93 4.34
C SER A 298 9.30 -14.20 4.83
N ASN A 299 9.71 -13.12 4.15
CA ASN A 299 10.83 -12.28 4.58
C ASN A 299 10.62 -11.68 5.98
N PHE A 300 9.39 -11.25 6.31
CA PHE A 300 9.08 -10.78 7.67
C PHE A 300 9.11 -11.92 8.69
N ILE A 301 8.45 -13.05 8.40
CA ILE A 301 8.39 -14.21 9.31
C ILE A 301 9.81 -14.74 9.63
N ASN A 302 10.75 -14.67 8.68
CA ASN A 302 12.14 -15.09 8.88
C ASN A 302 12.90 -14.29 9.97
N LEU A 303 12.43 -13.11 10.38
CA LEU A 303 13.01 -12.32 11.46
C LEU A 303 12.55 -12.76 12.86
N LEU A 304 11.49 -13.57 12.94
CA LEU A 304 10.91 -14.10 14.18
C LEU A 304 11.68 -15.32 14.71
N PRO A 305 11.48 -15.73 15.97
CA PRO A 305 12.00 -17.00 16.49
C PRO A 305 11.52 -18.17 15.64
N LYS A 306 12.41 -19.12 15.35
CA LYS A 306 12.18 -20.19 14.35
C LYS A 306 10.96 -21.04 14.68
N GLU A 307 10.78 -21.31 15.95
CA GLU A 307 9.68 -22.06 16.54
C GLU A 307 8.30 -21.38 16.39
N ASP A 308 8.26 -20.06 16.20
CA ASP A 308 7.01 -19.30 16.08
C ASP A 308 6.56 -19.15 14.60
N ARG A 309 7.43 -19.51 13.63
CA ARG A 309 7.27 -19.16 12.20
C ARG A 309 6.16 -19.92 11.48
N GLU A 310 6.17 -21.24 11.58
CA GLU A 310 5.24 -22.13 10.87
C GLU A 310 3.79 -21.90 11.31
N GLU A 311 3.56 -21.78 12.62
CA GLU A 311 2.23 -21.52 13.19
C GLU A 311 1.72 -20.14 12.79
N LEU A 312 2.55 -19.09 12.88
CA LEU A 312 2.14 -17.76 12.49
C LEU A 312 1.88 -17.65 10.98
N PHE A 313 2.70 -18.26 10.13
CA PHE A 313 2.46 -18.28 8.68
C PHE A 313 1.17 -19.05 8.36
N ALA A 314 0.97 -20.25 8.91
CA ALA A 314 -0.29 -21.00 8.75
C ALA A 314 -1.51 -20.18 9.22
N SER A 315 -1.37 -19.38 10.29
CA SER A 315 -2.42 -18.48 10.78
C SER A 315 -2.79 -17.34 9.83
N TRP A 316 -2.05 -17.12 8.74
CA TRP A 316 -2.34 -16.13 7.70
C TRP A 316 -3.08 -16.73 6.48
N TYR A 317 -3.16 -18.06 6.40
CA TYR A 317 -3.72 -18.82 5.26
C TYR A 317 -4.74 -19.87 5.71
N LEU A 318 -5.62 -19.47 6.64
CA LEU A 318 -6.68 -20.35 7.15
C LEU A 318 -7.62 -20.74 5.99
N ASN A 319 -7.98 -22.02 5.94
CA ASN A 319 -8.91 -22.59 4.96
C ASN A 319 -8.54 -22.36 3.48
N SER A 320 -7.28 -22.02 3.17
CA SER A 320 -6.80 -21.80 1.80
C SER A 320 -6.85 -23.10 0.98
N GLU A 321 -7.57 -23.08 -0.16
CA GLU A 321 -7.67 -24.22 -1.08
C GLU A 321 -6.30 -24.73 -1.55
N ASN A 322 -5.38 -23.79 -1.77
CA ASN A 322 -4.01 -24.06 -2.18
C ASN A 322 -3.08 -23.83 -0.99
N LYS A 323 -2.16 -24.76 -0.75
CA LYS A 323 -1.03 -24.53 0.15
C LYS A 323 -0.05 -23.60 -0.54
N GLU A 324 0.14 -22.40 -0.02
CA GLU A 324 1.21 -21.53 -0.51
C GLU A 324 2.57 -22.19 -0.24
N GLU A 325 3.35 -22.43 -1.30
CA GLU A 325 4.76 -22.74 -1.13
C GLU A 325 5.49 -21.55 -0.52
N HIS A 326 6.30 -21.78 0.50
CA HIS A 326 7.06 -20.77 1.22
C HIS A 326 8.39 -21.36 1.67
N PHE A 327 9.43 -20.54 1.71
CA PHE A 327 10.78 -20.98 2.09
C PHE A 327 11.23 -20.19 3.32
N LEU A 328 10.93 -20.76 4.49
CA LEU A 328 11.35 -20.22 5.77
C LEU A 328 12.78 -20.65 6.12
N SER A 329 13.51 -19.75 6.78
CA SER A 329 14.91 -19.95 7.14
C SER A 329 15.08 -21.10 8.12
N LYS A 330 16.08 -21.95 7.86
CA LYS A 330 16.47 -23.04 8.78
C LYS A 330 17.25 -22.51 9.98
N ASN A 331 17.78 -21.29 9.90
CA ASN A 331 18.56 -20.67 10.96
C ASN A 331 17.65 -20.01 12.01
N ILE A 332 18.19 -19.82 13.22
CA ILE A 332 17.56 -18.96 14.23
C ILE A 332 17.57 -17.50 13.76
N THR A 333 16.84 -16.62 14.45
CA THR A 333 16.97 -15.17 14.29
C THR A 333 18.07 -14.64 15.21
N ALA A 334 18.80 -13.59 14.78
CA ALA A 334 19.77 -12.91 15.65
C ALA A 334 19.09 -11.89 16.60
N ILE A 335 17.80 -11.60 16.38
CA ILE A 335 17.00 -10.73 17.24
C ILE A 335 16.68 -11.45 18.55
N LYS A 336 17.02 -10.84 19.69
CA LYS A 336 16.71 -11.37 21.02
C LYS A 336 15.28 -11.04 21.40
N TYR A 337 14.49 -12.02 21.83
CA TYR A 337 13.08 -11.86 22.26
C TYR A 337 12.89 -12.15 23.75
N LYS A 338 11.88 -11.51 24.35
CA LYS A 338 11.36 -11.81 25.69
C LYS A 338 10.18 -12.79 25.66
N LYS A 339 9.50 -12.89 24.50
CA LYS A 339 8.34 -13.76 24.22
C LYS A 339 7.10 -13.50 25.07
N VAL A 340 6.20 -12.68 24.53
CA VAL A 340 4.77 -12.67 24.86
C VAL A 340 3.95 -12.78 23.56
N ASP A 341 4.30 -11.96 22.58
CA ASP A 341 3.80 -11.96 21.20
C ASP A 341 5.01 -11.59 20.32
N SER A 342 5.61 -12.56 19.63
CA SER A 342 6.86 -12.33 18.91
C SER A 342 6.69 -11.41 17.69
N LYS A 343 5.51 -11.41 17.05
CA LYS A 343 5.19 -10.48 15.95
C LYS A 343 5.16 -9.05 16.47
N ARG A 344 4.43 -8.81 17.57
CA ARG A 344 4.35 -7.49 18.20
C ARG A 344 5.70 -7.05 18.76
N GLU A 345 6.41 -7.94 19.46
CA GLU A 345 7.73 -7.61 20.04
C GLU A 345 8.76 -7.28 18.94
N LEU A 346 8.64 -7.82 17.73
CA LEU A 346 9.43 -7.37 16.57
C LEU A 346 9.04 -5.95 16.15
N ILE A 347 7.76 -5.68 15.86
CA ILE A 347 7.35 -4.35 15.38
C ILE A 347 7.58 -3.26 16.44
N GLU A 348 7.30 -3.51 17.72
CA GLU A 348 7.62 -2.61 18.84
C GLU A 348 9.12 -2.25 18.87
N LYS A 349 10.02 -3.18 18.53
CA LYS A 349 11.46 -2.86 18.42
C LYS A 349 11.79 -2.09 17.16
N VAL A 350 11.14 -2.37 16.04
CA VAL A 350 11.37 -1.63 14.79
C VAL A 350 10.99 -0.16 15.02
N VAL A 351 9.74 0.10 15.39
CA VAL A 351 9.18 1.45 15.52
C VAL A 351 9.83 2.25 16.65
N ASP A 352 9.94 1.71 17.88
CA ASP A 352 10.40 2.51 19.02
C ASP A 352 11.93 2.68 19.09
N LYS A 353 12.71 1.81 18.42
CA LYS A 353 14.15 1.64 18.71
C LYS A 353 15.05 1.55 17.49
N HIS A 354 14.55 1.09 16.33
CA HIS A 354 15.38 0.87 15.14
C HIS A 354 15.28 1.99 14.10
N LEU A 355 14.06 2.38 13.75
CA LEU A 355 13.83 3.44 12.76
C LEU A 355 14.44 4.77 13.19
N LEU A 356 14.97 5.54 12.24
CA LEU A 356 15.47 6.88 12.55
C LEU A 356 14.33 7.78 13.05
N LYS A 357 14.50 8.35 14.24
CA LYS A 357 13.51 9.27 14.85
C LYS A 357 13.22 10.49 13.97
N SER A 358 14.16 10.88 13.11
CA SER A 358 13.98 11.93 12.10
C SER A 358 12.93 11.60 11.04
N CYS A 359 12.62 10.33 10.79
CA CYS A 359 11.55 9.94 9.87
C CYS A 359 10.14 10.27 10.39
N GLY A 360 9.98 10.57 11.69
CA GLY A 360 8.69 10.95 12.30
C GLY A 360 7.70 9.79 12.48
N ILE A 361 8.17 8.55 12.42
CA ILE A 361 7.32 7.35 12.53
C ILE A 361 7.12 6.98 14.00
N ALA A 362 5.87 6.73 14.37
CA ALA A 362 5.43 6.23 15.67
C ALA A 362 4.15 5.41 15.49
N PHE A 363 3.71 4.72 16.54
CA PHE A 363 2.43 4.02 16.56
C PHE A 363 1.23 4.97 16.67
N ASP A 364 0.11 4.52 16.09
CA ASP A 364 -1.21 5.12 16.21
C ASP A 364 -1.67 5.29 17.67
N LYS A 365 -2.11 6.49 18.04
CA LYS A 365 -2.52 6.82 19.42
C LYS A 365 -3.97 6.44 19.74
N LEU A 366 -4.79 6.15 18.74
CA LEU A 366 -6.20 5.79 18.88
C LEU A 366 -6.40 4.27 18.71
N ASN A 367 -5.59 3.63 17.86
CA ASN A 367 -5.82 2.26 17.43
C ASN A 367 -4.79 1.24 17.95
N TYR A 368 -3.52 1.64 18.15
CA TYR A 368 -2.49 0.70 18.59
C TYR A 368 -2.52 0.42 20.10
N PHE A 369 -2.14 -0.80 20.48
CA PHE A 369 -2.01 -1.27 21.86
C PHE A 369 -0.75 -2.12 22.04
N TYR A 370 0.08 -1.76 23.02
CA TYR A 370 1.25 -2.56 23.43
C TYR A 370 0.84 -3.89 24.08
N ALA A 371 1.74 -4.87 24.13
CA ALA A 371 1.45 -6.22 24.64
C ALA A 371 0.85 -6.29 26.07
N ASN A 372 1.07 -5.26 26.90
CA ASN A 372 0.59 -5.16 28.28
C ASN A 372 -0.65 -4.25 28.45
N GLU A 373 -1.09 -3.55 27.39
CA GLU A 373 -2.28 -2.72 27.42
C GLU A 373 -3.56 -3.56 27.21
N ARG A 374 -4.71 -2.95 27.44
CA ARG A 374 -6.03 -3.53 27.15
C ARG A 374 -6.92 -2.47 26.54
N ILE A 375 -7.79 -2.90 25.63
CA ILE A 375 -8.89 -2.09 25.09
C ILE A 375 -9.68 -1.52 26.29
N PRO A 376 -9.76 -0.19 26.47
CA PRO A 376 -10.46 0.40 27.59
C PRO A 376 -11.97 0.20 27.44
N LYS A 377 -12.70 0.30 28.55
CA LYS A 377 -14.15 0.45 28.49
C LYS A 377 -14.52 1.85 28.00
N LEU A 378 -15.65 1.98 27.32
CA LEU A 378 -16.27 3.26 27.02
C LEU A 378 -16.34 4.11 28.31
N PRO A 379 -15.92 5.39 28.30
CA PRO A 379 -15.93 6.23 29.49
C PRO A 379 -17.37 6.54 29.91
N LYS A 380 -17.58 6.76 31.22
CA LYS A 380 -18.89 7.09 31.79
C LYS A 380 -19.24 8.59 31.73
N VAL A 381 -18.22 9.41 31.50
CA VAL A 381 -18.24 10.88 31.56
C VAL A 381 -17.23 11.37 30.51
N TYR A 382 -17.49 12.53 29.91
CA TYR A 382 -16.74 13.06 28.77
C TYR A 382 -16.32 14.53 29.01
N GLU A 383 -15.59 14.76 30.10
CA GLU A 383 -15.18 16.09 30.57
C GLU A 383 -13.86 16.56 29.95
N LYS A 384 -12.96 15.62 29.61
CA LYS A 384 -11.56 15.88 29.26
C LYS A 384 -11.20 15.21 27.94
N HIS A 385 -10.26 15.79 27.20
CA HIS A 385 -9.75 15.24 25.93
C HIS A 385 -9.37 13.76 26.01
N ALA A 386 -8.78 13.34 27.14
CA ALA A 386 -8.42 11.95 27.42
C ALA A 386 -9.63 10.99 27.42
N ASP A 387 -10.81 11.45 27.83
CA ASP A 387 -12.04 10.64 27.82
C ASP A 387 -12.46 10.30 26.38
N TYR A 388 -12.38 11.28 25.47
CA TYR A 388 -12.68 11.08 24.05
C TYR A 388 -11.63 10.17 23.37
N GLN A 389 -10.35 10.31 23.73
CA GLN A 389 -9.30 9.37 23.28
C GLN A 389 -9.52 7.96 23.82
N GLN A 390 -9.98 7.81 25.07
CA GLN A 390 -10.39 6.53 25.65
C GLN A 390 -11.61 5.96 24.91
N ALA A 391 -12.57 6.80 24.51
CA ALA A 391 -13.75 6.38 23.75
C ALA A 391 -13.37 5.82 22.38
N PHE A 392 -12.51 6.52 21.61
CA PHE A 392 -11.94 5.98 20.36
C PHE A 392 -11.19 4.67 20.59
N LYS A 393 -10.27 4.61 21.57
CA LYS A 393 -9.58 3.35 21.94
C LYS A 393 -10.55 2.22 22.32
N SER A 394 -11.74 2.52 22.88
CA SER A 394 -12.76 1.52 23.20
C SER A 394 -13.58 1.01 22.01
N MET A 395 -13.44 1.64 20.83
CA MET A 395 -14.02 1.17 19.57
C MET A 395 -13.13 0.16 18.85
N PHE A 396 -11.84 0.06 19.20
CA PHE A 396 -10.96 -1.00 18.69
C PHE A 396 -11.34 -2.34 19.33
N LYS A 397 -12.38 -2.98 18.78
CA LYS A 397 -12.97 -4.21 19.28
C LYS A 397 -13.50 -5.04 18.11
N PRO A 398 -13.05 -6.30 17.93
CA PRO A 398 -13.58 -7.19 16.91
C PRO A 398 -15.11 -7.35 16.95
N GLY A 399 -15.73 -7.39 15.77
CA GLY A 399 -17.13 -7.78 15.59
C GLY A 399 -18.16 -6.79 16.14
N LEU A 400 -17.83 -5.48 16.20
CA LEU A 400 -18.81 -4.45 16.54
C LEU A 400 -20.00 -4.50 15.57
N ALA A 401 -21.21 -4.60 16.11
CA ALA A 401 -22.43 -4.80 15.32
C ALA A 401 -22.73 -3.65 14.34
N PHE A 402 -22.24 -2.44 14.62
CA PHE A 402 -22.30 -1.32 13.67
C PHE A 402 -21.50 -1.58 12.39
N ILE A 403 -20.34 -2.25 12.48
CA ILE A 403 -19.52 -2.60 11.31
C ILE A 403 -20.38 -3.35 10.30
N ARG A 404 -21.04 -4.44 10.72
CA ARG A 404 -21.87 -5.31 9.86
C ARG A 404 -22.98 -4.60 9.09
N VAL A 405 -23.39 -3.41 9.54
CA VAL A 405 -24.47 -2.62 8.94
C VAL A 405 -23.92 -1.60 7.94
N VAL A 406 -22.74 -1.03 8.21
CA VAL A 406 -22.04 -0.16 7.24
C VAL A 406 -21.17 -0.96 6.24
N SER A 407 -20.74 -2.17 6.57
CA SER A 407 -19.81 -3.00 5.79
C SER A 407 -20.48 -3.91 4.76
N GLY A 408 -21.80 -3.75 4.54
CA GLY A 408 -22.57 -4.49 3.54
C GLY A 408 -21.93 -4.47 2.15
N GLN A 409 -21.22 -5.56 1.85
CA GLN A 409 -20.29 -5.90 0.75
C GLN A 409 -19.37 -4.81 0.15
N SER A 410 -19.79 -3.56 -0.04
CA SER A 410 -19.09 -2.56 -0.87
C SER A 410 -18.50 -1.35 -0.13
N SER A 411 -18.68 -1.25 1.19
CA SER A 411 -18.34 -0.05 1.96
C SER A 411 -17.37 -0.37 3.10
N ASN A 412 -16.23 0.34 3.16
CA ASN A 412 -15.19 0.19 4.20
C ASN A 412 -14.79 1.54 4.85
N LEU A 413 -15.15 2.68 4.27
CA LEU A 413 -14.51 3.97 4.58
C LEU A 413 -15.52 5.08 4.83
N ALA A 414 -15.44 5.74 5.99
CA ALA A 414 -16.24 6.91 6.31
C ALA A 414 -15.41 8.09 6.83
N PHE A 415 -15.73 9.32 6.41
CA PHE A 415 -15.14 10.54 6.99
C PHE A 415 -16.07 11.14 8.04
N ILE A 416 -15.57 11.31 9.25
CA ILE A 416 -16.28 11.88 10.39
C ILE A 416 -15.78 13.32 10.59
N ARG A 417 -16.68 14.30 10.44
CA ARG A 417 -16.49 15.69 10.88
C ARG A 417 -16.97 15.83 12.31
N ILE A 418 -16.05 16.16 13.22
CA ILE A 418 -16.36 16.55 14.59
C ILE A 418 -16.40 18.07 14.64
N LYS A 419 -17.60 18.64 14.79
CA LYS A 419 -17.82 20.10 14.88
C LYS A 419 -17.56 20.63 16.29
N ASN A 420 -17.30 21.93 16.42
CA ASN A 420 -17.39 22.66 17.70
C ASN A 420 -16.54 22.08 18.84
N THR A 421 -15.33 21.59 18.53
CA THR A 421 -14.39 21.10 19.55
C THR A 421 -13.98 22.24 20.52
N PRO A 422 -13.41 21.96 21.70
CA PRO A 422 -13.05 22.99 22.69
C PRO A 422 -12.11 24.10 22.18
N ASN A 423 -11.37 23.84 21.09
CA ASN A 423 -10.49 24.81 20.43
C ASN A 423 -11.21 25.62 19.32
N ASN A 424 -12.54 25.51 19.23
CA ASN A 424 -13.42 26.02 18.18
C ASN A 424 -12.92 25.74 16.75
N LYS A 425 -12.44 24.51 16.53
CA LYS A 425 -11.96 24.02 15.23
C LYS A 425 -12.54 22.64 14.97
N ASP A 426 -13.14 22.45 13.80
CA ASP A 426 -13.61 21.15 13.37
C ASP A 426 -12.43 20.20 13.13
N VAL A 427 -12.61 18.92 13.44
CA VAL A 427 -11.61 17.85 13.24
C VAL A 427 -12.19 16.81 12.28
N VAL A 428 -11.35 16.26 11.41
CA VAL A 428 -11.71 15.13 10.54
C VAL A 428 -11.03 13.87 11.06
N VAL A 429 -11.79 12.78 11.17
CA VAL A 429 -11.29 11.44 11.46
C VAL A 429 -11.87 10.48 10.42
N SER A 430 -11.02 9.70 9.76
CA SER A 430 -11.45 8.61 8.90
C SER A 430 -11.67 7.35 9.72
N ALA A 431 -12.88 6.79 9.68
CA ALA A 431 -13.15 5.45 10.17
C ALA A 431 -12.96 4.45 9.03
N VAL A 432 -12.02 3.53 9.21
CA VAL A 432 -11.66 2.46 8.27
C VAL A 432 -12.11 1.13 8.85
N VAL A 433 -12.94 0.39 8.12
CA VAL A 433 -13.29 -1.00 8.42
C VAL A 433 -12.18 -1.89 7.87
N ASN A 434 -11.53 -2.63 8.76
CA ASN A 434 -10.67 -3.74 8.38
C ASN A 434 -11.50 -5.02 8.42
N ARG A 435 -11.88 -5.57 7.26
CA ARG A 435 -12.54 -6.87 7.23
C ARG A 435 -11.56 -7.99 7.52
N TRP A 436 -12.02 -9.03 8.21
CA TRP A 436 -11.22 -10.23 8.39
C TRP A 436 -11.40 -11.20 7.22
N HIS A 437 -10.31 -11.46 6.47
CA HIS A 437 -10.25 -12.49 5.42
C HIS A 437 -9.39 -13.67 5.90
N ASP A 438 -9.97 -14.85 6.14
CA ASP A 438 -9.28 -16.04 6.68
C ASP A 438 -8.03 -16.44 5.87
N ASN A 439 -8.01 -16.15 4.57
CA ASN A 439 -6.81 -16.01 3.72
C ASN A 439 -7.09 -14.94 2.62
N VAL A 440 -6.14 -14.61 1.73
CA VAL A 440 -6.39 -13.80 0.50
C VAL A 440 -5.79 -14.44 -0.76
N SER A 441 -5.83 -15.76 -0.80
CA SER A 441 -5.25 -16.63 -1.85
C SER A 441 -6.28 -17.12 -2.88
N PHE A 442 -7.52 -16.61 -2.83
CA PHE A 442 -8.61 -16.90 -3.76
C PHE A 442 -8.61 -15.98 -5.00
N MET A 443 -9.26 -16.41 -6.08
CA MET A 443 -9.47 -15.57 -7.28
C MET A 443 -10.91 -15.03 -7.40
N PHE A 444 -11.87 -15.73 -6.79
CA PHE A 444 -13.30 -15.43 -6.76
C PHE A 444 -13.82 -15.71 -5.33
N ASP A 445 -15.11 -15.53 -5.10
CA ASP A 445 -15.82 -16.02 -3.91
C ASP A 445 -15.21 -15.59 -2.56
N GLU A 446 -14.85 -14.30 -2.51
CA GLU A 446 -14.28 -13.60 -1.34
C GLU A 446 -15.09 -13.79 -0.06
N ASP A 447 -16.42 -13.83 -0.17
CA ASP A 447 -17.35 -13.95 0.96
C ASP A 447 -17.13 -15.23 1.79
N ASP A 448 -16.67 -16.34 1.18
CA ASP A 448 -16.38 -17.60 1.89
C ASP A 448 -15.13 -17.50 2.80
N SER A 449 -14.33 -16.44 2.65
CA SER A 449 -13.19 -16.13 3.52
C SER A 449 -13.52 -15.11 4.62
N LEU A 450 -14.68 -14.43 4.56
CA LEU A 450 -14.98 -13.29 5.43
C LEU A 450 -15.53 -13.73 6.79
N ASP A 451 -14.95 -13.23 7.89
CA ASP A 451 -15.48 -13.40 9.23
C ASP A 451 -15.84 -12.06 9.88
N ALA A 452 -17.07 -11.62 9.65
CA ALA A 452 -17.63 -10.40 10.24
C ALA A 452 -17.82 -10.45 11.76
N SER A 453 -17.37 -11.49 12.48
CA SER A 453 -17.18 -11.48 13.94
C SER A 453 -15.79 -11.00 14.38
N LYS A 454 -14.84 -10.96 13.44
CA LYS A 454 -13.45 -10.54 13.64
C LYS A 454 -13.12 -9.17 13.04
N ASP A 455 -13.99 -8.57 12.21
CA ASP A 455 -13.81 -7.23 11.64
C ASP A 455 -13.50 -6.17 12.71
N GLU A 456 -12.57 -5.25 12.41
CA GLU A 456 -12.12 -4.17 13.32
C GLU A 456 -12.32 -2.78 12.69
N PHE A 457 -12.29 -1.73 13.52
CA PHE A 457 -12.23 -0.33 13.09
C PHE A 457 -10.87 0.28 13.45
N ASP A 458 -10.24 0.94 12.47
CA ASP A 458 -9.18 1.93 12.70
C ASP A 458 -9.74 3.35 12.53
N PHE A 459 -9.53 4.22 13.52
CA PHE A 459 -9.88 5.65 13.49
C PHE A 459 -8.62 6.49 13.26
N VAL A 460 -8.41 6.94 12.03
CA VAL A 460 -7.20 7.68 11.61
C VAL A 460 -7.49 9.17 11.53
N GLU A 461 -6.67 10.02 12.15
CA GLU A 461 -6.80 11.48 12.04
C GLU A 461 -6.59 11.95 10.58
N GLY A 462 -7.48 12.81 10.07
CA GLY A 462 -7.46 13.27 8.69
C GLY A 462 -8.18 12.36 7.69
N PHE A 463 -7.71 12.34 6.44
CA PHE A 463 -8.38 11.72 5.29
C PHE A 463 -7.65 10.48 4.78
N VAL A 464 -8.33 9.33 4.80
CA VAL A 464 -7.83 8.05 4.26
C VAL A 464 -8.51 7.73 2.94
N GLY A 465 -7.76 7.40 1.89
CA GLY A 465 -8.34 6.95 0.61
C GLY A 465 -9.02 8.05 -0.22
N SER A 466 -9.57 7.65 -1.37
CA SER A 466 -10.09 8.58 -2.41
C SER A 466 -11.58 8.42 -2.70
N TYR A 467 -12.24 7.50 -1.99
CA TYR A 467 -13.62 7.06 -2.22
C TYR A 467 -14.38 6.97 -0.88
N PRO A 468 -14.79 8.09 -0.27
CA PRO A 468 -15.63 8.03 0.93
C PRO A 468 -16.92 7.27 0.61
N ASN A 469 -17.19 6.19 1.36
CA ASN A 469 -18.46 5.47 1.26
C ASN A 469 -19.57 6.18 2.05
N LEU A 470 -19.21 6.90 3.11
CA LEU A 470 -20.12 7.63 3.97
C LEU A 470 -19.46 8.90 4.54
N PHE A 471 -20.23 9.98 4.64
CA PHE A 471 -19.90 11.12 5.49
C PHE A 471 -20.70 11.06 6.78
N MET A 472 -20.07 11.38 7.90
CA MET A 472 -20.72 11.57 9.19
C MET A 472 -20.37 12.94 9.76
N VAL A 473 -21.34 13.60 10.37
CA VAL A 473 -21.18 14.93 10.99
C VAL A 473 -21.72 14.84 12.41
N VAL A 474 -20.83 15.04 13.39
CA VAL A 474 -21.11 14.89 14.81
C VAL A 474 -20.73 16.20 15.51
N ASP A 475 -21.59 16.70 16.39
CA ASP A 475 -21.22 17.83 17.26
C ASP A 475 -20.37 17.32 18.43
N TYR A 476 -19.40 18.10 18.92
CA TYR A 476 -18.52 17.63 20.00
C TYR A 476 -19.30 17.21 21.27
N GLN A 477 -20.43 17.87 21.54
CA GLN A 477 -21.34 17.54 22.65
C GLN A 477 -22.15 16.24 22.42
N ASP A 478 -22.32 15.82 21.17
CA ASP A 478 -23.05 14.61 20.75
C ASP A 478 -22.14 13.36 20.67
N LEU A 479 -20.82 13.51 20.76
CA LEU A 479 -19.89 12.37 20.71
C LEU A 479 -20.22 11.23 21.70
N PRO A 480 -20.69 11.46 22.95
CA PRO A 480 -21.12 10.38 23.84
C PRO A 480 -22.27 9.54 23.27
N ASP A 481 -23.20 10.18 22.56
CA ASP A 481 -24.37 9.55 21.95
C ASP A 481 -24.00 8.81 20.66
N PHE A 482 -23.03 9.35 19.90
CA PHE A 482 -22.40 8.72 18.75
C PHE A 482 -21.58 7.47 19.13
N PHE A 483 -20.79 7.51 20.22
CA PHE A 483 -20.08 6.31 20.68
C PHE A 483 -21.03 5.23 21.25
N ASP A 484 -22.15 5.60 21.88
CA ASP A 484 -23.23 4.63 22.21
C ASP A 484 -23.80 3.99 20.94
N MET A 485 -23.97 4.77 19.85
CA MET A 485 -24.39 4.22 18.55
C MET A 485 -23.39 3.20 18.00
N LEU A 486 -22.11 3.52 17.97
CA LEU A 486 -21.07 2.60 17.44
C LEU A 486 -20.95 1.33 18.29
N HIS A 487 -21.02 1.45 19.62
CA HIS A 487 -20.78 0.33 20.54
C HIS A 487 -21.98 -0.62 20.67
N ASN A 488 -23.21 -0.09 20.67
CA ASN A 488 -24.42 -0.80 21.07
C ASN A 488 -25.46 -0.93 19.93
N TYR A 489 -25.07 -0.75 18.66
CA TYR A 489 -25.99 -0.86 17.52
C TYR A 489 -26.66 -2.24 17.44
N ASP A 490 -27.99 -2.29 17.50
CA ASP A 490 -28.79 -3.52 17.43
C ASP A 490 -29.76 -3.55 16.23
N GLY A 491 -29.75 -2.53 15.37
CA GLY A 491 -30.69 -2.38 14.25
C GLY A 491 -32.11 -1.96 14.64
N SER A 492 -32.39 -1.68 15.92
CA SER A 492 -33.66 -1.11 16.35
C SER A 492 -33.83 0.34 15.89
N LYS A 493 -35.08 0.82 15.89
CA LYS A 493 -35.41 2.21 15.54
C LYS A 493 -34.63 3.24 16.36
N LYS A 494 -34.23 2.93 17.61
CA LYS A 494 -33.36 3.82 18.42
C LYS A 494 -32.06 4.11 17.68
N TYR A 495 -31.36 3.08 17.23
CA TYR A 495 -30.02 3.22 16.65
C TYR A 495 -30.04 3.56 15.16
N ILE A 496 -31.08 3.15 14.42
CA ILE A 496 -31.35 3.68 13.07
C ILE A 496 -31.50 5.21 13.15
N ASN A 497 -32.34 5.74 14.06
CA ASN A 497 -32.53 7.18 14.18
C ASN A 497 -31.25 7.92 14.60
N LYS A 498 -30.35 7.29 15.38
CA LYS A 498 -29.01 7.84 15.63
C LYS A 498 -28.14 7.87 14.37
N PHE A 499 -28.14 6.78 13.60
CA PHE A 499 -27.39 6.72 12.34
C PHE A 499 -27.89 7.80 11.35
N LEU A 500 -29.20 8.05 11.28
CA LEU A 500 -29.79 9.11 10.46
C LEU A 500 -29.61 10.54 11.01
N LYS A 501 -29.25 10.69 12.30
CA LYS A 501 -28.86 11.97 12.90
C LYS A 501 -27.44 12.38 12.50
N TYR A 502 -26.52 11.42 12.38
CA TYR A 502 -25.09 11.70 12.16
C TYR A 502 -24.61 11.41 10.73
N GLY A 503 -25.16 10.41 10.05
CA GLY A 503 -24.79 10.01 8.70
C GLY A 503 -25.48 10.87 7.63
N ILE A 504 -24.70 11.44 6.72
CA ILE A 504 -25.22 12.25 5.62
C ILE A 504 -25.74 11.31 4.52
N ASN A 505 -27.04 11.38 4.28
CA ASN A 505 -27.72 10.60 3.25
C ASN A 505 -27.46 11.21 1.84
N ARG A 506 -27.37 10.39 0.79
CA ARG A 506 -27.31 10.88 -0.60
C ARG A 506 -28.55 11.70 -1.00
N GLY A 507 -29.68 11.50 -0.33
CA GLY A 507 -30.91 12.28 -0.48
C GLY A 507 -31.11 13.37 0.58
N ASP A 508 -30.06 13.80 1.28
CA ASP A 508 -30.13 14.92 2.25
C ASP A 508 -30.02 16.26 1.53
N ASP A 509 -30.83 17.26 1.89
CA ASP A 509 -30.84 18.57 1.23
C ASP A 509 -29.45 19.27 1.32
N ASP A 510 -28.79 19.14 2.48
CA ASP A 510 -27.45 19.70 2.74
C ASP A 510 -26.30 18.79 2.25
N PHE A 511 -26.55 17.74 1.45
CA PHE A 511 -25.52 16.78 1.02
C PHE A 511 -24.30 17.48 0.39
N TRP A 512 -24.53 18.40 -0.55
CA TRP A 512 -23.46 19.10 -1.25
C TRP A 512 -22.70 20.07 -0.35
N GLN A 513 -23.39 20.78 0.55
CA GLN A 513 -22.72 21.65 1.54
C GLN A 513 -21.75 20.86 2.42
N ASN A 514 -22.10 19.63 2.78
CA ASN A 514 -21.22 18.75 3.55
C ASN A 514 -20.06 18.19 2.71
N TYR A 515 -20.33 17.75 1.48
CA TYR A 515 -19.28 17.33 0.53
C TYR A 515 -18.26 18.45 0.28
N ASP A 516 -18.73 19.65 -0.06
CA ASP A 516 -17.89 20.81 -0.34
C ASP A 516 -17.03 21.16 0.88
N TRP A 517 -17.59 21.11 2.10
CA TRP A 517 -16.81 21.32 3.32
C TRP A 517 -15.69 20.28 3.50
N PHE A 518 -15.96 18.98 3.29
CA PHE A 518 -14.92 17.95 3.35
C PHE A 518 -13.86 18.16 2.27
N GLN A 519 -14.26 18.59 1.07
CA GLN A 519 -13.39 18.81 -0.08
C GLN A 519 -12.50 20.05 0.12
N GLU A 520 -13.04 21.18 0.55
CA GLU A 520 -12.29 22.38 0.97
C GLU A 520 -11.31 22.03 2.09
N ARG A 521 -11.76 21.25 3.08
CA ARG A 521 -10.90 20.85 4.20
C ARG A 521 -9.76 19.93 3.76
N PHE A 522 -10.00 19.04 2.79
CA PHE A 522 -8.94 18.20 2.22
C PHE A 522 -7.93 19.02 1.41
N TYR A 523 -8.38 19.97 0.57
CA TYR A 523 -7.51 20.92 -0.10
C TYR A 523 -6.68 21.77 0.88
N LYS A 524 -7.22 22.10 2.05
CA LYS A 524 -6.51 22.86 3.08
C LYS A 524 -5.47 22.03 3.84
N ASP A 525 -5.79 20.79 4.17
CA ASP A 525 -4.91 19.92 4.97
C ASP A 525 -3.84 19.22 4.12
N ASN A 526 -4.09 19.00 2.82
CA ASN A 526 -3.19 18.29 1.90
C ASN A 526 -3.04 19.02 0.55
N PRO A 527 -2.76 20.34 0.50
CA PRO A 527 -2.88 21.15 -0.73
C PRO A 527 -2.08 20.62 -1.93
N HIS A 528 -0.96 19.95 -1.66
CA HIS A 528 -0.06 19.42 -2.69
C HIS A 528 -0.49 18.08 -3.30
N GLU A 529 -1.27 17.27 -2.56
CA GLU A 529 -1.73 15.94 -3.03
C GLU A 529 -3.26 15.87 -3.24
N ALA A 530 -3.99 16.92 -2.86
CA ALA A 530 -5.43 16.92 -2.88
C ALA A 530 -6.00 17.01 -4.30
N GLY A 531 -6.99 16.18 -4.56
CA GLY A 531 -7.88 16.29 -5.71
C GLY A 531 -9.32 16.09 -5.26
N LEU A 532 -10.25 16.10 -6.21
CA LEU A 532 -11.65 15.78 -5.92
C LEU A 532 -11.77 14.33 -5.37
N PHE A 533 -12.54 14.17 -4.30
CA PHE A 533 -13.03 12.88 -3.84
C PHE A 533 -14.04 12.33 -4.84
N ASP A 534 -14.01 11.01 -5.05
CA ASP A 534 -14.88 10.37 -6.03
C ASP A 534 -16.06 9.66 -5.32
N LEU A 535 -17.27 10.16 -5.57
CA LEU A 535 -18.51 9.69 -4.97
C LEU A 535 -19.14 8.45 -5.65
N ASN A 536 -18.49 7.85 -6.66
CA ASN A 536 -19.02 6.65 -7.34
C ASN A 536 -19.16 5.42 -6.41
N ARG A 537 -18.57 5.46 -5.21
CA ARG A 537 -18.68 4.44 -4.15
C ARG A 537 -19.41 4.92 -2.90
N TYR A 538 -20.03 6.09 -2.94
CA TYR A 538 -20.85 6.59 -1.82
C TYR A 538 -22.07 5.68 -1.62
N HIS A 539 -22.53 5.53 -0.37
CA HIS A 539 -23.59 4.60 -0.01
C HIS A 539 -24.86 4.87 -0.85
N HIS A 540 -25.30 3.84 -1.58
CA HIS A 540 -26.27 3.99 -2.65
C HIS A 540 -27.73 4.06 -2.17
N ARG A 541 -28.01 3.59 -0.95
CA ARG A 541 -29.37 3.58 -0.40
C ARG A 541 -29.71 4.95 0.19
N VAL A 542 -30.83 5.50 -0.24
CA VAL A 542 -31.51 6.57 0.48
C VAL A 542 -32.26 5.92 1.64
N PHE A 543 -32.08 6.46 2.84
CA PHE A 543 -32.87 6.11 4.03
C PHE A 543 -33.93 7.19 4.26
N ASP A 544 -35.19 6.79 4.42
CA ASP A 544 -36.23 7.73 4.82
C ASP A 544 -35.96 8.21 6.26
N LYS A 545 -36.04 9.53 6.50
CA LYS A 545 -35.82 10.17 7.82
C LYS A 545 -37.12 10.29 8.62
#